data_AF-A0A8T9SBD9-F1
#
_entry.id   AF-A0A8T9SBD9-F1
#
_cell.length_a   1.000
_cell.length_b   1.000
_cell.length_c   1.000
_cell.angle_alpha   90.00
_cell.angle_beta   90.00
_cell.angle_gamma   90.00
#
_symmetry.space_group_name_H-M   'P 1'
#
loop_
_entity.id
_entity.type
_entity.pdbx_description
1 polymer ?
#
loop_
_entity_poly.entity_id
_entity_poly.type
_entity_poly.pdbx_seq_one_letter_code
_entity_poly.pdbx_strand_id
1 'polypeptide(L)'
;MPTSSHLHPLPVSPKLSKLGRGLAAAQVLKETLSIVFLGLPLVQEEPLVLLSALPGVVLYLLHWQLALGRVGRVFAAVVWTLTLLDELWGLLLFQELEAPTRGQVRMLHGSYFLGLGIILAALAELGWRWQRNRARARRNVHHQAVLAARQRR
;
A
#
# COMPACT_ATOMS: atom_id res chain seq x y z
N MET A 1 -37.74 30.83 -15.80
CA MET A 1 -37.18 30.53 -14.46
C MET A 1 -35.99 29.59 -14.66
N PRO A 2 -34.76 29.96 -14.31
CA PRO A 2 -33.63 29.03 -14.45
C PRO A 2 -33.55 28.15 -13.20
N THR A 3 -33.74 26.85 -13.39
CA THR A 3 -33.43 25.81 -12.40
C THR A 3 -31.92 25.60 -12.36
N SER A 4 -31.26 26.31 -11.45
CA SER A 4 -29.83 26.11 -11.15
C SER A 4 -29.64 24.76 -10.46
N SER A 5 -29.48 23.69 -11.24
CA SER A 5 -29.02 22.39 -10.77
C SER A 5 -27.60 22.52 -10.23
N HIS A 6 -27.48 22.78 -8.92
CA HIS A 6 -26.25 22.66 -8.16
C HIS A 6 -25.80 21.19 -8.19
N LEU A 7 -25.07 20.80 -9.23
CA LEU A 7 -24.29 19.56 -9.26
C LEU A 7 -23.25 19.67 -8.14
N HIS A 8 -23.54 19.05 -6.99
CA HIS A 8 -22.56 18.85 -5.95
C HIS A 8 -21.36 18.12 -6.57
N PRO A 9 -20.15 18.72 -6.60
CA PRO A 9 -18.99 18.03 -7.13
C PRO A 9 -18.80 16.73 -6.33
N LEU A 10 -18.77 15.60 -7.04
CA LEU A 10 -18.49 14.30 -6.45
C LEU A 10 -17.19 14.42 -5.63
N PRO A 11 -17.16 13.89 -4.39
CA PRO A 11 -15.98 14.01 -3.55
C PRO A 11 -14.80 13.33 -4.25
N VAL A 12 -13.85 14.15 -4.72
CA VAL A 12 -12.62 13.65 -5.34
C VAL A 12 -11.96 12.71 -4.34
N SER A 13 -11.87 11.43 -4.70
CA SER A 13 -11.30 10.41 -3.81
C SER A 13 -9.91 10.88 -3.37
N PRO A 14 -9.65 10.95 -2.06
CA PRO A 14 -8.46 11.61 -1.57
C PRO A 14 -7.23 10.85 -2.05
N LYS A 15 -6.35 11.55 -2.77
CA LYS A 15 -5.09 11.00 -3.31
C LYS A 15 -4.14 10.59 -2.19
N LEU A 16 -3.20 9.72 -2.55
CA LEU A 16 -2.09 9.30 -1.69
C LEU A 16 -1.20 10.50 -1.32
N SER A 17 -0.57 10.44 -0.15
CA SER A 17 0.35 11.50 0.29
C SER A 17 1.72 11.39 -0.38
N LYS A 18 2.56 12.43 -0.25
CA LYS A 18 3.97 12.35 -0.69
C LYS A 18 4.72 11.20 0.00
N LEU A 19 4.48 10.99 1.29
CA LEU A 19 5.11 9.93 2.07
C LEU A 19 4.62 8.55 1.65
N GLY A 20 3.31 8.38 1.47
CA GLY A 20 2.74 7.12 0.97
C GLY A 20 3.25 6.74 -0.42
N ARG A 21 3.45 7.74 -1.30
CA ARG A 21 4.07 7.50 -2.63
C ARG A 21 5.55 7.11 -2.50
N GLY A 22 6.28 7.75 -1.59
CA GLY A 22 7.67 7.41 -1.29
C GLY A 22 7.80 5.97 -0.75
N LEU A 23 6.91 5.56 0.15
CA LEU A 23 6.87 4.19 0.66
C LEU A 23 6.54 3.18 -0.44
N ALA A 24 5.60 3.50 -1.34
CA ALA A 24 5.32 2.65 -2.50
C ALA A 24 6.53 2.54 -3.44
N ALA A 25 7.26 3.64 -3.68
CA ALA A 25 8.49 3.61 -4.48
C ALA A 25 9.61 2.81 -3.80
N ALA A 26 9.73 2.89 -2.47
CA ALA A 26 10.67 2.07 -1.71
C ALA A 26 10.33 0.57 -1.81
N GLN A 27 9.03 0.23 -1.74
CA GLN A 27 8.56 -1.14 -1.93
C GLN A 27 8.87 -1.67 -3.33
N VAL A 28 8.60 -0.88 -4.38
CA VAL A 28 8.99 -1.19 -5.76
C VAL A 28 10.49 -1.45 -5.86
N LEU A 29 11.33 -0.57 -5.30
CA LEU A 29 12.78 -0.75 -5.34
C LEU A 29 13.20 -2.04 -4.64
N LYS A 30 12.64 -2.33 -3.46
CA LYS A 30 12.87 -3.58 -2.73
C LYS A 30 12.49 -4.79 -3.56
N GLU A 31 11.29 -4.79 -4.14
CA GLU A 31 10.78 -5.88 -4.97
C GLU A 31 11.64 -6.09 -6.22
N THR A 32 12.08 -5.02 -6.89
CA THR A 32 13.02 -5.11 -8.02
C THR A 32 14.33 -5.78 -7.60
N LEU A 33 14.90 -5.39 -6.45
CA LEU A 33 16.11 -6.03 -5.94
C LEU A 33 15.88 -7.50 -5.62
N SER A 34 14.76 -7.85 -4.98
CA SER A 34 14.40 -9.24 -4.71
C SER A 34 14.23 -10.07 -5.98
N ILE A 35 13.55 -9.54 -6.99
CA ILE A 35 13.38 -10.23 -8.28
C ILE A 35 14.75 -10.48 -8.92
N VAL A 36 15.63 -9.49 -8.96
CA VAL A 36 16.94 -9.62 -9.62
C VAL A 36 17.88 -10.56 -8.86
N PHE A 37 17.98 -10.43 -7.54
CA PHE A 37 18.99 -11.15 -6.75
C PHE A 37 18.49 -12.49 -6.18
N LEU A 38 17.19 -12.70 -6.08
CA LEU A 38 16.60 -13.91 -5.49
C LEU A 38 15.67 -14.62 -6.48
N GLY A 39 14.80 -13.88 -7.18
CA GLY A 39 13.85 -14.44 -8.13
C GLY A 39 14.49 -15.04 -9.38
N LEU A 40 15.38 -14.30 -10.06
CA LEU A 40 16.03 -14.76 -11.29
C LEU A 40 16.86 -16.04 -11.08
N PRO A 41 17.72 -16.15 -10.04
CA PRO A 41 18.41 -17.41 -9.75
C PRO A 41 17.43 -18.56 -9.50
N LEU A 42 16.37 -18.33 -8.73
CA LEU A 42 15.41 -19.36 -8.35
C LEU A 42 14.62 -19.90 -9.56
N VAL A 43 14.26 -19.04 -10.51
CA VAL A 43 13.56 -19.43 -11.74
C VAL A 43 14.45 -20.26 -12.67
N GLN A 44 15.77 -20.04 -12.66
CA GLN A 44 16.71 -20.84 -13.46
C GLN A 44 16.80 -22.27 -12.94
N GLU A 45 16.73 -22.46 -11.63
CA GLU A 45 16.78 -23.79 -11.00
C GLU A 45 15.41 -24.48 -11.03
N GLU A 46 14.33 -23.76 -10.71
CA GLU A 46 12.98 -24.29 -10.70
C GLU A 46 11.96 -23.37 -11.42
N PRO A 47 11.71 -23.58 -12.72
CA PRO A 47 10.85 -22.72 -13.52
C PRO A 47 9.39 -22.67 -13.06
N LEU A 48 8.90 -23.73 -12.42
CA LEU A 48 7.53 -23.81 -11.92
C LEU A 48 7.27 -22.86 -10.74
N VAL A 49 8.32 -22.43 -10.03
CA VAL A 49 8.24 -21.40 -8.98
C VAL A 49 7.78 -20.05 -9.54
N LEU A 50 7.88 -19.83 -10.85
CA LEU A 50 7.34 -18.63 -11.49
C LEU A 50 5.82 -18.49 -11.28
N LEU A 51 5.09 -19.61 -11.22
CA LEU A 51 3.64 -19.61 -10.99
C LEU A 51 3.29 -19.12 -9.58
N SER A 52 4.08 -19.51 -8.57
CA SER A 52 3.88 -19.03 -7.19
C SER A 52 4.35 -17.59 -7.00
N ALA A 53 5.22 -17.07 -7.87
CA ALA A 53 5.65 -15.67 -7.87
C ALA A 53 4.65 -14.69 -8.52
N LEU A 54 3.64 -15.19 -9.24
CA LEU A 54 2.65 -14.35 -9.94
C LEU A 54 1.92 -13.33 -9.04
N PRO A 55 1.45 -13.68 -7.83
CA PRO A 55 0.84 -12.73 -6.92
C PRO A 55 1.78 -11.55 -6.60
N GLY A 56 3.06 -11.83 -6.32
CA GLY A 56 4.09 -10.82 -6.06
C GLY A 56 4.33 -9.90 -7.27
N VAL A 57 4.33 -10.44 -8.50
CA VAL A 57 4.47 -9.62 -9.72
C VAL A 57 3.27 -8.68 -9.91
N VAL A 58 2.05 -9.17 -9.65
CA VAL A 58 0.85 -8.32 -9.70
C VAL A 58 0.98 -7.21 -8.66
N LEU A 59 1.37 -7.52 -7.43
CA LEU A 59 1.56 -6.54 -6.37
C LEU A 59 2.63 -5.50 -6.73
N TYR A 60 3.74 -5.92 -7.34
CA TYR A 60 4.77 -5.01 -7.86
C TYR A 60 4.20 -3.96 -8.81
N LEU A 61 3.36 -4.38 -9.77
CA LEU A 61 2.71 -3.45 -10.69
C LEU A 61 1.72 -2.51 -9.97
N LEU A 62 1.02 -3.01 -8.94
CA LEU A 62 0.12 -2.20 -8.13
C LEU A 62 0.88 -1.16 -7.28
N HIS A 63 2.04 -1.52 -6.72
CA HIS A 63 2.92 -0.56 -6.04
C HIS A 63 3.47 0.50 -6.99
N TRP A 64 3.75 0.14 -8.25
CA TRP A 64 4.11 1.12 -9.28
C TRP A 64 3.00 2.14 -9.49
N GLN A 65 1.73 1.70 -9.59
CA GLN A 65 0.59 2.62 -9.70
C GLN A 65 0.45 3.53 -8.47
N LEU A 66 0.74 3.00 -7.26
CA LEU A 66 0.78 3.78 -6.03
C LEU A 66 1.89 4.81 -6.02
N ALA A 67 3.11 4.45 -6.43
CA ALA A 67 4.26 5.32 -6.52
C ALA A 67 4.01 6.50 -7.48
N LEU A 68 3.37 6.23 -8.62
CA LEU A 68 2.94 7.24 -9.59
C LEU A 68 1.82 8.14 -9.05
N GLY A 69 1.17 7.80 -7.94
CA GLY A 69 0.10 8.60 -7.34
C GLY A 69 -1.17 8.65 -8.17
N ARG A 70 -1.39 7.66 -9.04
CA ARG A 70 -2.55 7.59 -9.95
C ARG A 70 -3.81 7.09 -9.24
N VAL A 71 -3.67 6.50 -8.06
CA VAL A 71 -4.74 5.79 -7.34
C VAL A 71 -5.07 6.43 -5.98
N GLY A 72 -6.28 6.15 -5.50
CA GLY A 72 -6.80 6.68 -4.23
C GLY A 72 -6.38 5.87 -3.00
N ARG A 73 -6.67 6.41 -1.80
CA ARG A 73 -6.28 5.80 -0.51
C ARG A 73 -6.94 4.45 -0.22
N VAL A 74 -8.17 4.21 -0.67
CA VAL A 74 -8.85 2.93 -0.46
C VAL A 74 -8.13 1.82 -1.22
N PHE A 75 -7.82 2.07 -2.49
CA PHE A 75 -7.02 1.17 -3.31
C PHE A 75 -5.65 0.92 -2.67
N ALA A 76 -4.98 1.97 -2.17
CA ALA A 76 -3.72 1.82 -1.46
C ALA A 76 -3.83 0.91 -0.23
N ALA A 77 -4.88 1.06 0.59
CA ALA A 77 -5.10 0.20 1.75
C ALA A 77 -5.24 -1.27 1.33
N VAL A 78 -6.03 -1.55 0.29
CA VAL A 78 -6.18 -2.91 -0.24
C VAL A 78 -4.85 -3.48 -0.71
N VAL A 79 -4.08 -2.72 -1.51
CA VAL A 79 -2.77 -3.15 -2.00
C VAL A 79 -1.84 -3.46 -0.81
N TRP A 80 -1.68 -2.56 0.15
CA TRP A 80 -0.81 -2.79 1.31
C TRP A 80 -1.24 -3.99 2.17
N THR A 81 -2.54 -4.26 2.29
CA THR A 81 -3.04 -5.45 2.98
C THR A 81 -2.71 -6.73 2.20
N LEU A 82 -2.90 -6.72 0.87
CA LEU A 82 -2.52 -7.87 0.04
C LEU A 82 -1.01 -8.12 0.07
N THR A 83 -0.19 -7.06 0.03
CA THR A 83 1.27 -7.15 0.17
C THR A 83 1.67 -7.74 1.50
N LEU A 84 0.98 -7.39 2.60
CA LEU A 84 1.23 -8.01 3.89
C LEU A 84 0.96 -9.52 3.86
N LEU A 85 -0.16 -9.92 3.26
CA LEU A 85 -0.51 -11.34 3.14
C LEU A 85 0.49 -12.10 2.26
N ASP A 86 0.93 -11.49 1.16
CA ASP A 86 1.91 -12.07 0.24
C ASP A 86 3.29 -12.23 0.89
N GLU A 87 3.78 -11.23 1.62
CA GLU A 87 5.03 -11.35 2.38
C GLU A 87 4.93 -12.44 3.47
N LEU A 88 3.80 -12.54 4.17
CA LEU A 88 3.58 -13.60 5.15
C LEU A 88 3.53 -14.98 4.50
N TRP A 89 2.89 -15.09 3.34
CA TRP A 89 2.82 -16.32 2.56
C TRP A 89 4.19 -16.76 2.07
N GLY A 90 4.98 -15.84 1.52
CA GLY A 90 6.36 -16.11 1.09
C GLY A 90 7.27 -16.54 2.25
N LEU A 91 7.09 -15.97 3.44
CA LEU A 91 7.77 -16.39 4.67
C LEU A 91 7.47 -17.85 5.03
N LEU A 92 6.22 -18.29 4.88
CA LEU A 92 5.80 -19.67 5.15
C LEU A 92 6.37 -20.64 4.12
N LEU A 93 6.22 -20.34 2.83
CA LEU A 93 6.77 -21.18 1.75
C LEU A 93 8.29 -21.39 1.87
N PHE A 94 9.01 -20.37 2.33
CA PHE A 94 10.46 -20.47 2.49
C PHE A 94 10.89 -21.39 3.65
N GLN A 95 10.05 -21.62 4.66
CA GLN A 95 10.36 -22.59 5.71
C GLN A 95 10.35 -24.03 5.20
N GLU A 96 9.66 -24.29 4.09
CA GLU A 96 9.51 -25.62 3.48
C GLU A 96 10.54 -25.91 2.39
N LEU A 97 11.23 -24.89 1.87
CA LEU A 97 12.26 -25.05 0.82
C LEU A 97 13.59 -25.48 1.44
N GLU A 98 14.03 -26.71 1.16
CA GLU A 98 15.36 -27.19 1.51
C GLU A 98 16.44 -26.46 0.70
N ALA A 99 17.50 -26.02 1.39
CA ALA A 99 18.80 -25.59 0.84
C ALA A 99 18.95 -24.21 0.17
N PRO A 100 18.71 -23.09 0.87
CA PRO A 100 19.38 -21.82 0.54
C PRO A 100 20.76 -21.74 1.20
N THR A 101 21.74 -21.21 0.48
CA THR A 101 23.06 -20.89 1.06
C THR A 101 22.90 -19.89 2.22
N ARG A 102 23.77 -19.93 3.24
CA ARG A 102 23.70 -19.02 4.41
C ARG A 102 23.62 -17.53 4.03
N GLY A 103 24.20 -17.14 2.89
CA GLY A 103 24.12 -15.78 2.35
C GLY A 103 22.73 -15.42 1.85
N GLN A 104 22.10 -16.30 1.06
CA GLN A 104 20.73 -16.13 0.57
C GLN A 104 19.73 -16.04 1.74
N VAL A 105 19.88 -16.87 2.78
CA VAL A 105 19.01 -16.80 3.98
C VAL A 105 19.07 -15.44 4.67
N ARG A 106 20.26 -14.85 4.82
CA ARG A 106 20.42 -13.51 5.43
C ARG A 106 19.83 -12.41 4.55
N MET A 107 20.09 -12.48 3.25
CA MET A 107 19.60 -11.49 2.28
C MET A 107 18.07 -11.53 2.19
N LEU A 108 17.50 -12.74 2.24
CA LEU A 108 16.07 -12.96 2.28
C LEU A 108 15.44 -12.44 3.59
N HIS A 109 15.99 -12.78 4.76
CA HIS A 109 15.53 -12.24 6.04
C HIS A 109 15.56 -10.71 6.06
N GLY A 110 16.64 -10.11 5.57
CA GLY A 110 16.76 -8.66 5.46
C GLY A 110 15.70 -8.06 4.53
N SER A 111 15.44 -8.73 3.40
CA SER A 111 14.39 -8.35 2.44
C SER A 111 12.99 -8.40 3.07
N TYR A 112 12.64 -9.48 3.77
CA TYR A 112 11.36 -9.62 4.47
C TYR A 112 11.17 -8.58 5.58
N PHE A 113 12.19 -8.38 6.44
CA PHE A 113 12.11 -7.37 7.50
C PHE A 113 11.94 -5.96 6.94
N LEU A 114 12.66 -5.64 5.87
CA LEU A 114 12.54 -4.34 5.20
C LEU A 114 11.14 -4.17 4.60
N GLY A 115 10.63 -5.19 3.90
CA GLY A 115 9.27 -5.20 3.34
C GLY A 115 8.20 -4.98 4.41
N LEU A 116 8.23 -5.76 5.49
CA LEU A 116 7.34 -5.61 6.64
C LEU A 116 7.42 -4.20 7.25
N GLY A 117 8.63 -3.66 7.42
CA GLY A 117 8.82 -2.30 7.91
C GLY A 117 8.15 -1.25 7.03
N ILE A 118 8.31 -1.35 5.71
CA ILE A 118 7.68 -0.44 4.74
C ILE A 118 6.15 -0.56 4.79
N ILE A 119 5.62 -1.79 4.79
CA ILE A 119 4.18 -2.08 4.82
C ILE A 119 3.55 -1.51 6.10
N LEU A 120 4.14 -1.76 7.26
CA LEU A 120 3.65 -1.25 8.54
C LEU A 120 3.67 0.28 8.58
N ALA A 121 4.75 0.91 8.08
CA ALA A 121 4.82 2.36 7.99
C ALA A 121 3.73 2.94 7.07
N ALA A 122 3.44 2.27 5.95
CA ALA A 122 2.42 2.71 5.01
C ALA A 122 1.00 2.57 5.57
N LEU A 123 0.69 1.45 6.21
CA LEU A 123 -0.59 1.21 6.87
C LEU A 123 -0.80 2.17 8.05
N ALA A 124 0.23 2.41 8.87
CA ALA A 124 0.19 3.37 9.96
C ALA A 124 -0.08 4.79 9.44
N GLU A 125 0.56 5.19 8.33
CA GLU A 125 0.33 6.49 7.72
C GLU A 125 -1.10 6.67 7.20
N LEU A 126 -1.61 5.64 6.51
CA LEU A 126 -2.98 5.62 6.01
C LEU A 126 -4.00 5.70 7.16
N GLY A 127 -3.80 4.88 8.19
CA GLY A 127 -4.64 4.84 9.39
C GLY A 127 -4.65 6.18 10.14
N TRP A 128 -3.47 6.76 10.35
CA TRP A 128 -3.32 8.07 11.01
C TRP A 128 -4.05 9.17 10.23
N ARG A 129 -3.87 9.23 8.90
CA ARG A 129 -4.57 10.22 8.07
C ARG A 129 -6.07 10.02 8.07
N TRP A 130 -6.53 8.77 8.07
CA TRP A 130 -7.95 8.48 8.12
C TRP A 130 -8.59 8.99 9.42
N GLN A 131 -7.97 8.70 10.56
CA GLN A 131 -8.41 9.19 11.87
C GLN A 131 -8.41 10.72 11.94
N ARG A 132 -7.33 11.37 11.47
CA ARG A 132 -7.21 12.84 11.46
C ARG A 132 -8.28 13.50 10.59
N ASN A 133 -8.59 12.93 9.42
CA ASN A 133 -9.62 13.49 8.54
C ASN A 133 -11.02 13.29 9.12
N ARG A 134 -11.30 12.14 9.76
CA ARG A 134 -12.56 11.92 10.48
C ARG A 134 -12.75 12.92 11.62
N ALA A 135 -11.71 13.19 12.40
CA ALA A 135 -11.76 14.17 13.48
C ALA A 135 -12.06 15.58 12.95
N ARG A 136 -11.42 15.99 11.84
CA ARG A 136 -11.68 17.28 11.19
C ARG A 136 -13.10 17.39 10.63
N ALA A 137 -13.59 16.35 9.97
CA ALA A 137 -14.97 16.32 9.44
C ALA A 137 -16.00 16.50 10.56
N ARG A 138 -15.83 15.80 11.69
CA ARG A 138 -16.71 15.96 12.88
C ARG A 138 -16.68 17.39 13.43
N ARG A 139 -15.50 18.01 13.54
CA ARG A 139 -15.36 19.40 13.99
C ARG A 139 -16.05 20.37 13.05
N ASN A 140 -15.89 20.21 11.73
CA ASN A 140 -16.51 21.10 10.74
C ASN A 140 -18.04 21.03 10.79
N VAL A 141 -18.62 19.82 10.93
CA VAL A 141 -20.07 19.63 11.10
C VAL A 141 -20.55 20.33 12.38
N HIS A 142 -19.82 20.19 13.48
CA HIS A 142 -20.17 20.86 14.73
C HIS A 142 -20.11 22.40 14.61
N HIS A 143 -19.07 22.94 13.99
CA HIS A 143 -18.96 24.38 13.72
C HIS A 143 -20.10 24.89 12.83
N GLN A 144 -20.46 24.17 11.76
CA GLN A 144 -21.58 24.52 10.90
C GLN A 144 -22.92 24.49 11.66
N ALA A 145 -23.13 23.49 12.52
CA ALA A 145 -24.33 23.41 13.36
C ALA A 145 -24.44 24.59 14.33
N VAL A 146 -23.32 25.01 14.94
CA VAL A 146 -23.27 26.17 15.84
C VAL A 146 -23.54 27.48 15.10
N LEU A 147 -22.97 27.66 13.89
CA LEU A 147 -23.22 28.84 13.06
C LEU A 147 -24.68 28.92 12.61
N ALA A 148 -25.25 27.80 12.17
CA ALA A 148 -26.67 27.72 11.79
C ALA A 148 -27.62 28.03 12.96
N ALA A 149 -27.27 27.59 14.18
CA ALA A 149 -28.06 27.90 15.38
C ALA A 149 -28.02 29.39 15.75
N ARG A 150 -26.90 30.08 15.51
CA ARG A 150 -26.77 31.53 15.75
C ARG A 150 -27.54 32.38 14.75
N GLN A 151 -27.64 31.95 13.49
CA GLN A 151 -28.40 32.68 12.45
C GLN A 151 -29.92 32.60 12.62
N ARG A 152 -30.42 31.70 13.46
CA ARG A 152 -31.86 31.53 13.75
C ARG A 152 -32.35 32.34 14.98
N ARG A 153 -31.45 33.02 15.67
CA ARG A 153 -31.76 33.94 16.78
C ARG A 153 -31.61 35.38 16.30
#